data_AF-V5GE54-F1
#
_entry.id   AF-V5GE54-F1
#
_cell.length_a   1.000
_cell.length_b   1.000
_cell.length_c   1.000
_cell.angle_alpha   90.00
_cell.angle_beta   90.00
_cell.angle_gamma   90.00
#
_symmetry.space_group_name_H-M   'P 1'
#
loop_
_entity.id
_entity.type
_entity.pdbx_description
1 polymer ?
#
loop_
_entity_poly.entity_id
_entity_poly.type
_entity_poly.pdbx_seq_one_letter_code
_entity_poly.pdbx_strand_id
1 'polypeptide(L)'
;FAKVFVTTRLHLVRELESKLQVTSFTMEPFTKENQVDFLTRYWTHYLNLREDIDITKCERYATTLVNKMSLTNLNNGIEDHFAAIPLQLRMLAEIFQESIKSDNFLDWEGCKE
;
A
#
# COMPACT_ATOMS: atom_id res chain seq x y z
N PHE A 1 5.59 -36.12 -1.64
CA PHE A 1 4.90 -35.58 -0.44
C PHE A 1 4.33 -34.21 -0.77
N ALA A 2 3.06 -33.95 -0.45
CA ALA A 2 2.45 -32.64 -0.61
C ALA A 2 2.87 -31.75 0.57
N LYS A 3 3.31 -30.51 0.28
CA LYS A 3 3.58 -29.49 1.30
C LYS A 3 2.35 -28.61 1.45
N VAL A 4 2.02 -28.24 2.69
CA VAL A 4 0.87 -27.36 3.00
C VAL A 4 1.40 -26.08 3.63
N PHE A 5 0.87 -24.94 3.18
CA PHE A 5 1.11 -23.63 3.80
C PHE A 5 -0.13 -23.22 4.59
N VAL A 6 0.08 -22.76 5.82
CA VAL A 6 -0.99 -22.33 6.73
C VAL A 6 -0.74 -20.86 7.10
N THR A 7 -1.75 -20.02 6.95
CA THR A 7 -1.74 -18.64 7.45
C THR A 7 -2.67 -18.53 8.66
N THR A 8 -2.32 -17.68 9.62
CA THR A 8 -3.10 -17.52 10.85
C THR A 8 -2.96 -16.11 11.42
N ARG A 9 -3.81 -15.76 12.37
CA ARG A 9 -3.68 -14.52 13.15
C ARG A 9 -2.59 -14.71 14.22
N LEU A 10 -1.87 -13.62 14.55
CA LEU A 10 -0.73 -13.65 15.49
C LEU A 10 -1.05 -14.32 16.84
N HIS A 11 -2.27 -14.16 17.37
CA HIS A 11 -2.66 -14.75 18.65
C HIS A 11 -2.74 -16.29 18.65
N LEU A 12 -2.80 -16.93 17.47
CA LEU A 12 -2.86 -18.39 17.31
C LEU A 12 -1.52 -19.02 16.93
N VAL A 13 -0.48 -18.21 16.67
CA VAL A 13 0.82 -18.71 16.18
C VAL A 13 1.42 -19.74 17.14
N ARG A 14 1.48 -19.41 18.45
CA ARG A 14 2.09 -20.29 19.46
C ARG A 14 1.39 -21.65 19.56
N GLU A 15 0.07 -21.67 19.42
CA GLU A 15 -0.70 -22.92 19.44
C GLU A 15 -0.39 -23.79 18.21
N LEU A 16 -0.32 -23.17 17.04
CA LEU A 16 -0.01 -23.86 15.79
C LEU A 16 1.43 -24.37 15.74
N GLU A 17 2.42 -23.57 16.18
CA GLU A 17 3.82 -24.00 16.28
C GLU A 17 3.96 -25.20 17.22
N SER A 18 3.27 -25.17 18.37
CA SER A 18 3.28 -26.29 19.33
C SER A 18 2.66 -27.57 18.76
N LYS A 19 1.52 -27.47 18.06
CA LYS A 19 0.81 -28.63 17.51
C LYS A 19 1.49 -29.21 16.27
N LEU A 20 2.01 -28.36 15.40
CA LEU A 20 2.60 -28.76 14.12
C LEU A 20 4.12 -29.01 14.22
N GLN A 21 4.75 -28.60 15.32
CA GLN A 21 6.19 -28.71 15.55
C GLN A 21 7.02 -28.06 14.43
N VAL A 22 6.55 -26.91 13.94
CA VAL A 22 7.22 -26.09 12.92
C VAL A 22 7.41 -24.67 13.42
N THR A 23 8.37 -23.97 12.85
CA THR A 23 8.57 -22.54 13.07
C THR A 23 7.66 -21.72 12.15
N SER A 24 7.08 -20.66 12.68
CA SER A 24 6.31 -19.70 11.89
C SER A 24 7.20 -18.72 11.12
N PHE A 25 6.60 -18.12 10.10
CA PHE A 25 7.15 -16.97 9.39
C PHE A 25 6.22 -15.79 9.64
N THR A 26 6.79 -14.62 9.91
CA THR A 26 6.03 -13.38 10.10
C THR A 26 6.01 -12.60 8.80
N MET A 27 4.85 -12.06 8.43
CA MET A 27 4.74 -11.10 7.34
C MET A 27 5.11 -9.72 7.87
N GLU A 28 6.18 -9.15 7.33
CA GLU A 28 6.61 -7.80 7.66
C GLU A 28 5.69 -6.75 7.03
N PRO A 29 5.48 -5.60 7.68
CA PRO A 29 4.77 -4.47 7.08
C PRO A 29 5.45 -3.96 5.80
N PHE A 30 4.71 -3.27 4.94
CA PHE A 30 5.27 -2.67 3.74
C PHE A 30 6.25 -1.55 4.09
N THR A 31 7.47 -1.67 3.53
CA THR A 31 8.43 -0.57 3.46
C THR A 31 7.89 0.57 2.60
N LYS A 32 8.47 1.75 2.72
CA LYS A 32 8.12 2.90 1.87
C LYS A 32 8.22 2.56 0.37
N GLU A 33 9.25 1.83 -0.02
CA GLU A 33 9.44 1.37 -1.41
C GLU A 33 8.32 0.43 -1.85
N ASN A 34 7.94 -0.55 -1.00
CA ASN A 34 6.80 -1.43 -1.27
C ASN A 34 5.50 -0.66 -1.40
N GLN A 35 5.32 0.42 -0.62
CA GLN A 35 4.13 1.25 -0.68
C GLN A 35 4.03 2.00 -2.02
N VAL A 36 5.14 2.61 -2.45
CA VAL A 36 5.21 3.33 -3.73
C VAL A 36 5.04 2.37 -4.92
N ASP A 37 5.70 1.21 -4.91
CA ASP A 37 5.55 0.19 -5.95
C ASP A 37 4.09 -0.28 -6.04
N PHE A 38 3.48 -0.60 -4.90
CA PHE A 38 2.10 -1.06 -4.84
C PHE A 38 1.14 -0.04 -5.47
N LEU A 39 1.22 1.23 -5.05
CA LEU A 39 0.34 2.30 -5.56
C LEU A 39 0.54 2.54 -7.05
N THR A 40 1.79 2.60 -7.50
CA THR A 40 2.15 2.82 -8.91
C THR A 40 1.57 1.71 -9.79
N ARG A 41 1.77 0.45 -9.39
CA ARG A 41 1.25 -0.71 -10.11
C ARG A 41 -0.26 -0.80 -10.06
N TYR A 42 -0.86 -0.47 -8.92
CA TYR A 42 -2.31 -0.42 -8.76
C TYR A 42 -2.93 0.55 -9.77
N TRP A 43 -2.51 1.83 -9.77
CA TRP A 43 -3.10 2.81 -10.68
C TRP A 43 -2.73 2.57 -12.15
N THR A 44 -1.51 2.12 -12.44
CA THR A 44 -1.12 1.75 -13.82
C THR A 44 -2.05 0.67 -14.37
N HIS A 45 -2.35 -0.35 -13.57
CA HIS A 45 -3.26 -1.42 -13.94
C HIS A 45 -4.71 -0.94 -14.10
N TYR A 46 -5.25 -0.22 -13.11
CA TYR A 46 -6.66 0.18 -13.10
C TYR A 46 -6.98 1.34 -14.05
N LEU A 47 -6.01 2.17 -14.41
CA LEU A 47 -6.15 3.27 -15.37
C LEU A 47 -5.72 2.87 -16.80
N ASN A 48 -5.24 1.63 -17.00
CA ASN A 48 -4.75 1.13 -18.29
C ASN A 48 -3.65 2.00 -18.91
N LEU A 49 -2.74 2.54 -18.10
CA LEU A 49 -1.66 3.40 -18.57
C LEU A 49 -0.64 2.57 -19.36
N ARG A 50 -0.27 3.03 -20.55
CA ARG A 50 0.69 2.36 -21.44
C ARG A 50 1.93 3.20 -21.74
N GLU A 51 1.87 4.49 -21.44
CA GLU A 51 2.96 5.42 -21.68
C GLU A 51 3.85 5.54 -20.45
N ASP A 52 5.17 5.47 -20.64
CA ASP A 52 6.15 5.59 -19.56
C ASP A 52 6.03 6.93 -18.80
N ILE A 53 5.61 7.98 -19.51
CA ILE A 53 5.36 9.31 -18.94
C ILE A 53 4.25 9.25 -17.89
N ASP A 54 3.17 8.50 -18.14
CA ASP A 54 2.05 8.40 -17.22
C ASP A 54 2.36 7.49 -16.03
N ILE A 55 3.16 6.43 -16.24
CA ILE A 55 3.69 5.59 -15.15
C ILE A 55 4.57 6.43 -14.22
N THR A 56 5.45 7.26 -14.78
CA THR A 56 6.33 8.15 -14.01
C THR A 56 5.52 9.19 -13.21
N LYS A 57 4.41 9.71 -13.77
CA LYS A 57 3.47 10.58 -13.03
C LYS A 57 2.82 9.84 -11.87
N CYS A 58 2.37 8.61 -12.06
CA CYS A 58 1.81 7.77 -11.00
C CYS A 58 2.83 7.50 -9.89
N GLU A 59 4.08 7.21 -10.23
CA GLU A 59 5.15 6.99 -9.25
C GLU A 59 5.45 8.26 -8.44
N ARG A 60 5.53 9.41 -9.12
CA ARG A 60 5.73 10.71 -8.44
C ARG A 60 4.56 11.00 -7.51
N TYR A 61 3.34 10.76 -7.96
CA TYR A 61 2.13 10.95 -7.17
C TYR A 61 2.11 10.00 -5.95
N ALA A 62 2.38 8.70 -6.14
CA ALA A 62 2.50 7.72 -5.08
C ALA A 62 3.54 8.13 -4.04
N THR A 63 4.70 8.60 -4.48
CA THR A 63 5.79 9.07 -3.61
C THR A 63 5.35 10.28 -2.79
N THR A 64 4.72 11.28 -3.41
CA THR A 64 4.20 12.45 -2.69
C THR A 64 3.12 12.05 -1.68
N LEU A 65 2.21 11.15 -2.05
CA LEU A 65 1.14 10.69 -1.18
C LEU A 65 1.69 9.97 0.07
N VAL A 66 2.60 9.02 -0.14
CA VAL A 66 3.26 8.28 0.94
C VAL A 66 4.04 9.24 1.85
N ASN A 67 4.79 10.18 1.28
CA ASN A 67 5.52 11.19 2.07
C ASN A 67 4.59 12.06 2.92
N LYS A 68 3.48 12.54 2.36
CA LYS A 68 2.50 13.35 3.11
C LYS A 68 1.93 12.57 4.28
N MET A 69 1.59 11.29 4.08
CA MET A 69 1.09 10.44 5.17
C MET A 69 2.13 10.19 6.25
N SER A 70 3.40 9.97 5.87
CA SER A 70 4.48 9.86 6.85
C SER A 70 4.66 11.14 7.68
N LEU A 71 4.43 12.32 7.08
CA LEU A 71 4.60 13.61 7.75
C LEU A 71 3.43 13.99 8.67
N THR A 72 2.18 13.68 8.30
CA THR A 72 0.99 13.97 9.12
C THR A 72 1.03 13.25 10.49
N ASN A 73 1.80 12.18 10.58
CA ASN A 73 1.83 11.29 11.73
C ASN A 73 2.98 11.57 12.72
N LEU A 74 3.80 12.60 12.47
CA LEU A 74 4.94 12.96 13.34
C LEU A 74 4.52 13.44 14.75
N ASN A 75 3.25 13.77 14.96
CA ASN A 75 2.78 14.39 16.21
C ASN A 75 2.60 13.42 17.40
N ASN A 76 2.64 12.10 17.19
CA ASN A 76 2.30 11.14 18.26
C ASN A 76 3.41 10.14 18.66
N GLY A 77 4.62 10.23 18.11
CA GLY A 77 5.78 9.42 18.56
C GLY A 77 5.65 7.90 18.43
N ILE A 78 4.52 7.41 17.93
CA ILE A 78 4.29 6.03 17.51
C ILE A 78 4.54 6.08 16.00
N GLU A 79 5.69 5.57 15.56
CA GLU A 79 5.97 5.31 14.15
C GLU A 79 4.86 4.41 13.61
N ASP A 80 3.81 4.96 12.97
CA ASP A 80 2.63 4.14 12.64
C ASP A 80 2.36 3.97 11.15
N HIS A 81 2.86 2.82 10.69
CA HIS A 81 2.37 1.76 9.80
C HIS A 81 1.01 1.82 9.07
N PHE A 82 0.24 2.90 9.05
CA PHE A 82 -1.07 2.87 8.37
C PHE A 82 -0.93 2.51 6.86
N ALA A 83 -0.06 3.21 6.15
CA ALA A 83 0.26 2.86 4.76
C ALA A 83 1.10 1.56 4.66
N ALA A 84 1.67 1.06 5.76
CA ALA A 84 2.43 -0.17 5.79
C ALA A 84 1.55 -1.44 5.81
N ILE A 85 0.26 -1.32 6.12
CA ILE A 85 -0.70 -2.42 6.03
C ILE A 85 -1.25 -2.46 4.59
N PRO A 86 -1.07 -3.56 3.83
CA PRO A 86 -1.46 -3.62 2.42
C PRO A 86 -2.94 -3.33 2.16
N LEU A 87 -3.82 -3.74 3.08
CA LEU A 87 -5.26 -3.47 2.97
C LEU A 87 -5.57 -1.98 3.11
N GLN A 88 -4.94 -1.29 4.06
CA GLN A 88 -5.11 0.14 4.27
C GLN A 88 -4.54 0.93 3.09
N LEU A 89 -3.37 0.54 2.59
CA LEU A 89 -2.77 1.12 1.39
C LEU A 89 -3.68 0.97 0.16
N ARG A 90 -4.33 -0.18 0.01
CA ARG A 90 -5.31 -0.40 -1.06
C ARG A 90 -6.52 0.53 -0.93
N MET A 91 -7.08 0.68 0.27
CA MET A 91 -8.21 1.61 0.49
C MET A 91 -7.82 3.04 0.09
N LEU A 92 -6.60 3.47 0.40
CA LEU A 92 -6.08 4.76 -0.04
C LEU A 92 -6.01 4.85 -1.56
N ALA A 93 -5.46 3.81 -2.21
CA ALA A 93 -5.39 3.75 -3.67
C ALA A 93 -6.77 3.90 -4.33
N GLU A 94 -7.79 3.28 -3.75
CA GLU A 94 -9.19 3.35 -4.19
C GLU A 94 -9.75 4.77 -4.03
N ILE A 95 -9.63 5.38 -2.84
CA ILE A 95 -10.10 6.75 -2.56
C ILE A 95 -9.50 7.76 -3.53
N PHE A 96 -8.18 7.73 -3.72
CA PHE A 96 -7.49 8.70 -4.58
C PHE A 96 -7.64 8.39 -6.08
N GLN A 97 -8.03 7.17 -6.45
CA GLN A 97 -8.42 6.87 -7.83
C GLN A 97 -9.80 7.43 -8.18
N GLU A 98 -10.76 7.40 -7.25
CA GLU A 98 -12.11 7.96 -7.47
C GLU A 98 -12.07 9.47 -7.69
N SER A 99 -11.22 10.19 -6.94
CA SER A 99 -11.00 11.62 -7.20
C SER A 99 -10.46 11.88 -8.61
N ILE A 100 -9.53 11.04 -9.08
CA ILE A 100 -8.96 11.14 -10.44
C ILE A 100 -10.01 10.86 -11.52
N LYS A 101 -10.95 9.93 -11.30
CA LYS A 101 -12.01 9.62 -12.27
C LYS A 101 -13.13 10.65 -12.30
N SER A 102 -13.38 11.34 -11.19
CA SER A 102 -14.38 12.41 -11.14
C SER A 102 -13.95 13.67 -11.89
N ASP A 103 -12.63 13.87 -12.08
CA ASP A 103 -12.05 14.98 -12.84
C ASP A 103 -11.94 14.68 -14.35
N ASN A 104 -13.05 14.32 -14.98
CA ASN A 104 -13.16 14.42 -16.44
C ASN A 104 -14.05 15.62 -16.79
N PHE A 105 -13.43 16.82 -16.89
CA PHE A 105 -13.68 17.88 -17.91
C PHE A 105 -13.27 19.32 -17.52
N LEU A 106 -12.57 19.56 -16.41
CA LEU A 106 -11.97 20.88 -16.15
C LEU A 106 -10.54 20.70 -15.67
N ASP A 107 -9.62 21.35 -16.38
CA ASP A 107 -8.19 21.51 -16.11
C ASP A 107 -7.73 21.05 -14.73
N TRP A 108 -6.96 19.95 -14.71
CA TRP A 108 -6.13 19.59 -13.57
C TRP A 108 -5.14 20.73 -13.32
N GLU A 109 -5.45 21.61 -12.36
CA GLU A 109 -4.58 22.71 -11.90
C GLU A 109 -3.60 22.26 -10.80
N GLY A 110 -3.37 20.96 -10.64
CA GLY A 110 -2.45 20.45 -9.64
C GLY A 110 -2.94 20.64 -8.20
N CYS A 111 -2.16 20.11 -7.26
CA CYS A 111 -2.49 20.21 -5.84
C CYS A 111 -2.40 21.68 -5.39
N LYS A 112 -3.53 22.29 -5.01
CA LYS A 112 -3.52 23.51 -4.20
C LYS A 112 -2.94 23.15 -2.82
N GLU A 113 -1.90 23.88 -2.44
CA GLU A 113 -1.24 23.82 -1.12
C GLU A 113 -2.19 24.20 0.01
#